data_AF-A0A7K3H0I2-F1
#
_entry.id   AF-A0A7K3H0I2-F1
#
_cell.length_a   1.000
_cell.length_b   1.000
_cell.length_c   1.000
_cell.angle_alpha   90.00
_cell.angle_beta   90.00
_cell.angle_gamma   90.00
#
_symmetry.space_group_name_H-M   'P 1'
#
loop_
_entity.id
_entity.type
_entity.pdbx_description
1 polymer ?
#
loop_
_entity_poly.entity_id
_entity_poly.type
_entity_poly.pdbx_seq_one_letter_code
_entity_poly.pdbx_strand_id
1 'polypeptide(L)'
;RTARAAAALATNELRVAYALHPVRLLVELRAPEAVPALITTLQRRLRPHDPHRRVALACVEGLGALGDDRAGPVLNDALAHPALAQAAVRALARIPGQR
;
A
#
# COMPACT_ATOMS: atom_id res chain seq x y z
N ARG A 1 -16.07 -12.28 4.49
CA ARG A 1 -16.04 -11.87 5.93
C ARG A 1 -14.63 -11.75 6.50
N THR A 2 -13.66 -12.55 6.06
CA THR A 2 -12.25 -12.53 6.52
C THR A 2 -11.48 -11.27 6.13
N ALA A 3 -11.66 -10.76 4.90
CA ALA A 3 -10.97 -9.57 4.42
C ALA A 3 -11.24 -8.31 5.26
N ARG A 4 -12.48 -8.14 5.75
CA ARG A 4 -12.88 -6.99 6.57
C ARG A 4 -12.27 -7.03 7.97
N ALA A 5 -12.16 -8.23 8.55
CA ALA A 5 -11.51 -8.43 9.85
C ALA A 5 -9.99 -8.21 9.74
N ALA A 6 -9.36 -8.66 8.64
CA ALA A 6 -7.96 -8.40 8.35
C ALA A 6 -7.67 -6.90 8.14
N ALA A 7 -8.57 -6.18 7.47
CA ALA A 7 -8.48 -4.72 7.32
C ALA A 7 -8.60 -3.98 8.66
N ALA A 8 -9.52 -4.40 9.54
CA ALA A 8 -9.66 -3.82 10.88
C ALA A 8 -8.45 -4.09 11.79
N LEU A 9 -7.81 -5.26 11.65
CA LEU A 9 -6.56 -5.59 12.34
C LEU A 9 -5.36 -4.77 11.83
N ALA A 10 -5.35 -4.42 10.53
CA ALA A 10 -4.30 -3.56 9.96
C ALA A 10 -4.36 -2.12 10.48
N THR A 11 -5.53 -1.65 10.92
CA THR A 11 -5.73 -0.29 11.45
C THR A 11 -5.48 -0.13 12.96
N ASN A 12 -5.31 -1.23 13.71
CA ASN A 12 -5.10 -1.16 15.16
C ASN A 12 -3.60 -1.02 15.49
N GLU A 13 -3.22 0.16 15.98
CA GLU A 13 -1.88 0.76 15.93
C GLU A 13 -0.75 0.07 16.72
N LEU A 14 -0.97 -1.11 17.33
CA LEU A 14 0.02 -1.83 18.14
C LEU A 14 0.87 -2.87 17.38
N ARG A 15 0.76 -2.99 16.05
CA ARG A 15 1.52 -3.99 15.26
C ARG A 15 2.29 -3.44 14.07
N VAL A 16 2.65 -2.16 14.06
CA VAL A 16 3.43 -1.58 12.94
C VAL A 16 4.77 -2.29 12.73
N ALA A 17 5.38 -2.84 13.79
CA ALA A 17 6.59 -3.68 13.69
C ALA A 17 6.36 -5.03 12.95
N TYR A 18 5.12 -5.51 12.89
CA TYR A 18 4.72 -6.79 12.26
C TYR A 18 3.73 -6.64 11.10
N ALA A 19 3.48 -5.42 10.61
CA ALA A 19 2.48 -5.13 9.59
C ALA A 19 2.84 -5.64 8.18
N LEU A 20 4.08 -6.07 7.96
CA LEU A 20 4.51 -6.61 6.66
C LEU A 20 3.75 -7.88 6.27
N HIS A 21 3.53 -8.80 7.22
CA HIS A 21 2.85 -10.07 6.94
C HIS A 21 1.36 -9.87 6.59
N PRO A 22 0.59 -9.09 7.36
CA PRO A 22 -0.78 -8.73 7.01
C PRO A 22 -0.90 -8.02 5.66
N VAL A 23 0.01 -7.08 5.35
CA VAL A 23 0.00 -6.38 4.05
C VAL A 23 0.22 -7.36 2.90
N ARG A 24 1.21 -8.24 3.01
CA ARG A 24 1.47 -9.27 1.98
C ARG A 24 0.28 -10.21 1.80
N LEU A 25 -0.30 -10.68 2.90
CA LEU A 25 -1.45 -11.56 2.87
C LEU A 25 -2.66 -10.90 2.18
N LEU A 26 -2.94 -9.63 2.48
CA LEU A 26 -4.02 -8.88 1.84
C LEU A 26 -3.82 -8.75 0.33
N VAL A 27 -2.58 -8.54 -0.10
CA VAL A 27 -2.21 -8.49 -1.53
C VAL A 27 -2.34 -9.85 -2.19
N GLU A 28 -1.85 -10.92 -1.56
CA GLU A 28 -1.94 -12.30 -2.05
C GLU A 28 -3.39 -12.76 -2.21
N LEU A 29 -4.26 -12.38 -1.27
CA LEU A 29 -5.69 -12.69 -1.33
C LEU A 29 -6.44 -11.90 -2.42
N ARG A 30 -5.77 -10.97 -3.11
CA ARG A 30 -6.32 -10.09 -4.17
C ARG A 30 -7.68 -9.51 -3.83
N ALA A 31 -7.89 -9.17 -2.57
CA ALA A 31 -9.13 -8.56 -2.12
C ALA A 31 -9.14 -7.10 -2.60
N PRO A 32 -9.99 -6.68 -3.57
CA PRO A 32 -10.14 -5.27 -3.91
C PRO A 32 -10.56 -4.42 -2.68
N GLU A 33 -11.11 -5.06 -1.65
CA GLU A 33 -11.42 -4.45 -0.36
C GLU A 33 -10.18 -4.06 0.46
N ALA A 34 -8.99 -4.58 0.11
CA ALA A 34 -7.73 -4.21 0.75
C ALA A 34 -7.20 -2.85 0.26
N VAL A 35 -7.63 -2.38 -0.93
CA VAL A 35 -7.12 -1.15 -1.55
C VAL A 35 -7.23 0.06 -0.60
N PRO A 36 -8.39 0.38 0.02
CA PRO A 36 -8.50 1.52 0.93
C PRO A 36 -7.60 1.41 2.17
N ALA A 37 -7.38 0.19 2.68
CA ALA A 37 -6.52 -0.05 3.83
C ALA A 37 -5.03 0.15 3.48
N LEU A 38 -4.62 -0.30 2.30
CA LEU A 38 -3.26 -0.09 1.79
C LEU A 38 -2.99 1.39 1.48
N ILE A 39 -3.96 2.11 0.89
CA ILE A 39 -3.87 3.56 0.67
C ILE A 39 -3.66 4.29 2.00
N THR A 40 -4.52 4.04 2.99
CA THR A 40 -4.44 4.68 4.31
C THR A 40 -3.10 4.39 4.99
N THR A 41 -2.62 3.14 4.88
CA THR A 41 -1.34 2.73 5.45
C THR A 41 -0.18 3.46 4.78
N LEU A 42 -0.17 3.53 3.44
CA LEU A 42 0.87 4.21 2.69
C LEU A 42 0.90 5.71 3.01
N GLN A 43 -0.24 6.40 2.99
CA GLN A 43 -0.35 7.84 3.31
C GLN A 43 0.24 8.19 4.67
N ARG A 44 0.00 7.37 5.70
CA ARG A 44 0.57 7.58 7.05
C ARG A 44 2.09 7.42 7.09
N ARG A 45 2.66 6.71 6.11
CA ARG A 45 4.07 6.31 6.04
C ARG A 45 4.90 7.13 5.05
N LEU A 46 4.28 8.01 4.27
CA LEU A 46 4.94 9.01 3.43
C LEU A 46 5.57 10.16 4.25
N ARG A 47 5.91 9.95 5.52
CA ARG A 47 6.62 10.93 6.33
C ARG A 47 8.14 10.79 6.08
N PRO A 48 8.88 11.91 6.05
CA PRO A 48 10.34 11.86 6.03
C PRO A 48 10.84 11.01 7.21
N HIS A 49 11.80 10.11 6.96
CA HIS A 49 12.42 9.24 7.98
C HIS A 49 11.52 8.17 8.62
N ASP A 50 10.46 7.69 7.94
CA ASP A 50 9.66 6.59 8.47
C ASP A 50 10.50 5.30 8.66
N PRO A 51 10.64 4.77 9.90
CA PRO A 51 11.39 3.55 10.18
C PRO A 51 10.75 2.31 9.54
N HIS A 52 9.49 2.40 9.10
CA HIS A 52 8.73 1.30 8.52
C HIS A 52 8.70 1.33 6.98
N ARG A 53 9.77 1.81 6.34
CA ARG A 53 9.91 1.87 4.87
C ARG A 53 9.54 0.55 4.14
N ARG A 54 9.83 -0.61 4.74
CA ARG A 54 9.48 -1.92 4.16
C ARG A 54 7.97 -2.13 4.02
N VAL A 55 7.18 -1.57 4.93
CA VAL A 55 5.71 -1.63 4.88
C VAL A 55 5.19 -0.70 3.78
N ALA A 56 5.75 0.51 3.67
CA ALA A 56 5.41 1.45 2.60
C ALA A 56 5.68 0.84 1.21
N LEU A 57 6.85 0.21 1.03
CA LEU A 57 7.20 -0.49 -0.20
C LEU A 57 6.20 -1.61 -0.53
N ALA A 58 5.87 -2.45 0.45
CA ALA A 58 4.89 -3.53 0.26
C ALA A 58 3.48 -3.00 -0.09
N CYS A 59 3.09 -1.84 0.45
CA CYS A 59 1.83 -1.19 0.06
C CYS A 59 1.89 -0.71 -1.40
N VAL A 60 2.99 -0.07 -1.83
CA VAL A 60 3.17 0.38 -3.22
C VAL A 60 3.12 -0.80 -4.20
N GLU A 61 3.85 -1.88 -3.92
CA GLU A 61 3.84 -3.09 -4.73
C GLU A 61 2.45 -3.74 -4.77
N GLY A 62 1.79 -3.81 -3.61
CA GLY A 62 0.44 -4.35 -3.46
C GLY A 62 -0.60 -3.59 -4.24
N LEU A 63 -0.61 -2.25 -4.13
CA LEU A 63 -1.52 -1.38 -4.88
C LEU A 63 -1.30 -1.52 -6.40
N GLY A 64 -0.05 -1.59 -6.85
CA GLY A 64 0.27 -1.82 -8.25
C GLY A 64 -0.13 -3.21 -8.76
N ALA A 65 -0.13 -4.24 -7.91
CA ALA A 65 -0.59 -5.58 -8.25
C ALA A 65 -2.12 -5.68 -8.31
N LEU A 66 -2.82 -4.90 -7.47
CA LEU A 66 -4.28 -4.81 -7.48
C LEU A 66 -4.79 -3.98 -8.67
N GLY A 67 -4.00 -3.03 -9.18
CA GLY A 67 -4.32 -2.27 -10.39
C GLY A 67 -5.54 -1.35 -10.27
N ASP A 68 -5.92 -1.00 -9.04
CA ASP A 68 -7.07 -0.17 -8.73
C ASP A 68 -6.74 1.32 -8.93
N ASP A 69 -7.59 2.04 -9.66
CA ASP A 69 -7.43 3.44 -10.04
C ASP A 69 -7.41 4.39 -8.84
N ARG A 70 -8.10 4.04 -7.75
CA ARG A 70 -8.11 4.81 -6.49
C ARG A 70 -6.72 4.92 -5.86
N ALA A 71 -5.79 4.03 -6.23
CA ALA A 71 -4.40 4.09 -5.75
C ALA A 71 -3.56 5.16 -6.45
N GLY A 72 -4.00 5.70 -7.59
CA GLY A 72 -3.23 6.66 -8.40
C GLY A 72 -2.66 7.84 -7.62
N PRO A 73 -3.48 8.59 -6.85
CA PRO A 73 -3.00 9.75 -6.09
C PRO A 73 -1.89 9.41 -5.09
N VAL A 74 -2.07 8.36 -4.26
CA VAL A 74 -1.07 8.00 -3.24
C VAL A 74 0.21 7.44 -3.85
N LEU A 75 0.12 6.77 -5.00
CA LEU A 75 1.29 6.30 -5.74
C LEU A 75 2.06 7.47 -6.38
N ASN A 76 1.36 8.51 -6.85
CA ASN A 76 2.00 9.76 -7.30
C ASN A 76 2.71 10.46 -6.13
N ASP A 77 2.09 10.55 -4.95
CA ASP A 77 2.75 11.11 -3.76
C ASP A 77 4.01 10.31 -3.38
N ALA A 78 3.99 8.98 -3.54
CA ALA A 78 5.13 8.11 -3.28
C ALA A 78 6.33 8.38 -4.21
N LEU A 79 6.15 9.06 -5.35
CA LEU A 79 7.25 9.45 -6.24
C LEU A 79 8.18 10.49 -5.60
N ALA A 80 7.67 11.30 -4.67
CA ALA A 80 8.48 12.25 -3.92
C ALA A 80 9.45 11.57 -2.93
N HIS A 81 9.34 10.25 -2.74
CA HIS A 81 10.17 9.46 -1.85
C HIS A 81 11.16 8.62 -2.65
N PRO A 82 12.48 8.92 -2.64
CA PRO A 82 13.47 8.26 -3.49
C PRO A 82 13.49 6.73 -3.38
N ALA A 83 13.21 6.19 -2.19
CA ALA A 83 13.20 4.75 -1.96
C ALA A 83 11.93 4.03 -2.42
N LEU A 84 10.85 4.76 -2.73
CA LEU A 84 9.59 4.22 -3.22
C LEU A 84 9.37 4.55 -4.69
N ALA A 85 10.02 5.61 -5.20
CA ALA A 85 9.82 6.15 -6.54
C ALA A 85 9.85 5.08 -7.64
N GLN A 86 10.84 4.20 -7.65
CA GLN A 86 10.94 3.15 -8.68
C GLN A 86 9.77 2.16 -8.61
N ALA A 87 9.34 1.77 -7.42
CA ALA A 87 8.20 0.87 -7.23
C ALA A 87 6.88 1.56 -7.60
N ALA A 88 6.75 2.85 -7.26
CA ALA A 88 5.59 3.67 -7.57
C ALA A 88 5.39 3.86 -9.07
N VAL A 89 6.45 4.15 -9.83
CA VAL A 89 6.38 4.22 -11.31
C VAL A 89 5.87 2.90 -11.91
N ARG A 90 6.40 1.77 -11.44
CA ARG A 90 5.95 0.43 -11.91
C ARG A 90 4.51 0.13 -11.53
N ALA A 91 4.07 0.60 -10.36
CA ALA A 91 2.69 0.43 -9.90
C ALA A 91 1.72 1.28 -10.75
N LEU A 92 2.04 2.55 -10.98
CA LEU A 92 1.25 3.47 -11.82
C LEU A 92 1.11 2.93 -13.25
N ALA A 93 2.18 2.37 -13.83
CA ALA A 93 2.15 1.77 -15.16
C ALA A 93 1.18 0.58 -15.30
N ARG A 94 0.75 -0.03 -14.19
CA ARG A 94 -0.19 -1.15 -14.16
C ARG A 94 -1.64 -0.71 -13.94
N ILE A 95 -1.88 0.54 -13.58
CA ILE A 95 -3.23 1.06 -13.35
C ILE A 95 -3.80 1.51 -14.71
N PRO A 96 -4.85 0.83 -15.22
CA PRO A 96 -5.48 1.23 -16.47
C PRO A 96 -6.30 2.51 -16.23
N GLY A 97 -5.70 3.68 -16.52
CA GLY A 97 -6.38 4.97 -16.39
C GLY A 97 -5.47 6.17 -16.08
N GLN A 98 -4.21 5.95 -15.71
CA GLN A 98 -3.22 7.02 -15.47
C GLN A 98 -2.45 7.39 -16.76
N ARG A 99 -3.14 7.49 -17.89
CA ARG A 99 -2.58 7.96 -19.18
C ARG A 99 -2.97 9.40 -19.44
#